data_AF-A0A9P7VAM8-F1
#
_entry.id   AF-A0A9P7VAM8-F1
#
_cell.length_a   1.000
_cell.length_b   1.000
_cell.length_c   1.000
_cell.angle_alpha   90.00
_cell.angle_beta   90.00
_cell.angle_gamma   90.00
#
_symmetry.space_group_name_H-M   'P 1'
#
loop_
_entity.id
_entity.type
_entity.pdbx_description
1 polymer ?
#
loop_
_entity_poly.entity_id
_entity_poly.type
_entity_poly.pdbx_seq_one_letter_code
_entity_poly.pdbx_strand_id
1 'polypeptide(L)'
;MEMENIDTALQISLIAQKRLVVQCPDESRLVSLISDMILKPSNLQYHVVELTDEPSIDDLVLPFSEANVVIWKGIQQTSKEYQKKLYLFFMQLDQFDLLTKRESGEPITINDTKVTLPEPFTIIITMMHKYYKTNKLYPLLKEKFWFLINYVESEDSSSPFHRSSYRPHLNVPYKSLRSESDKIYIAPVIQQYMYSLVVFSRTHRLCSLSPKTTRLPTTSIENLHLLARTVVAFNNYLITQDLPNATNLPLNYVSGDIAKVVFRQLASWLIDWEYNTVYSTLKPERGGRAKKYHEETNDYNSFSESPEVSSIALSSNAQRDFMKLEIATLTGNWYGSEWRFVRSYLVGAQSKLEKDSPTGYTNMIVDETLMAVRPPL
;
A
#
# COMPACT_ATOMS: atom_id res chain seq x y z
N MET A 1 11.22 7.59 -12.62
CA MET A 1 10.76 7.31 -11.24
C MET A 1 9.23 7.24 -11.09
N GLU A 2 8.43 8.29 -11.27
CA GLU A 2 6.97 8.18 -10.97
C GLU A 2 6.23 7.16 -11.87
N MET A 3 6.41 7.24 -13.19
CA MET A 3 5.81 6.26 -14.14
C MET A 3 6.47 4.87 -14.07
N GLU A 4 7.73 4.82 -13.68
CA GLU A 4 8.50 3.59 -13.51
C GLU A 4 7.95 2.74 -12.35
N ASN A 5 7.46 3.37 -11.28
CA ASN A 5 6.79 2.68 -10.19
C ASN A 5 5.45 2.06 -10.65
N ILE A 6 4.68 2.78 -11.48
CA ILE A 6 3.41 2.26 -12.01
C ILE A 6 3.68 1.08 -12.95
N ASP A 7 4.65 1.21 -13.84
CA ASP A 7 5.03 0.13 -14.75
C ASP A 7 5.54 -1.08 -13.99
N THR A 8 6.47 -0.90 -13.06
CA THR A 8 6.97 -1.98 -12.20
C THR A 8 5.81 -2.69 -11.48
N ALA A 9 4.88 -1.94 -10.90
CA ALA A 9 3.71 -2.50 -10.23
C ALA A 9 2.77 -3.23 -11.20
N LEU A 10 2.58 -2.71 -12.41
CA LEU A 10 1.81 -3.37 -13.47
C LEU A 10 2.47 -4.68 -13.90
N GLN A 11 3.78 -4.68 -14.13
CA GLN A 11 4.51 -5.89 -14.50
C GLN A 11 4.40 -6.95 -13.40
N ILE A 12 4.61 -6.57 -12.13
CA ILE A 12 4.43 -7.46 -10.97
C ILE A 12 2.99 -8.01 -10.91
N SER A 13 1.99 -7.15 -11.13
CA SER A 13 0.58 -7.51 -11.16
C SER A 13 0.26 -8.52 -12.28
N LEU A 14 0.81 -8.33 -13.49
CA LEU A 14 0.64 -9.23 -14.63
C LEU A 14 1.36 -10.58 -14.43
N ILE A 15 2.57 -10.57 -13.85
CA ILE A 15 3.30 -11.81 -13.53
C ILE A 15 2.49 -12.65 -12.54
N ALA A 16 2.02 -12.04 -11.46
CA ALA A 16 1.26 -12.70 -10.40
C ALA A 16 -0.22 -12.95 -10.73
N GLN A 17 -0.75 -12.37 -11.82
CA GLN A 17 -2.17 -12.36 -12.18
C GLN A 17 -3.06 -11.84 -11.03
N LYS A 18 -2.61 -10.73 -10.41
CA LYS A 18 -3.28 -10.12 -9.26
C LYS A 18 -3.66 -8.69 -9.57
N ARG A 19 -4.79 -8.24 -9.05
CA ARG A 19 -5.38 -6.92 -9.33
C ARG A 19 -4.62 -5.80 -8.61
N LEU A 20 -4.46 -4.66 -9.27
CA LEU A 20 -3.70 -3.51 -8.79
C LEU A 20 -4.62 -2.32 -8.47
N VAL A 21 -4.21 -1.49 -7.50
CA VAL A 21 -4.83 -0.19 -7.24
C VAL A 21 -3.84 0.92 -7.52
N VAL A 22 -4.29 1.96 -8.23
CA VAL A 22 -3.52 3.18 -8.43
C VAL A 22 -4.29 4.36 -7.85
N GLN A 23 -3.72 4.99 -6.83
CA GLN A 23 -4.25 6.21 -6.26
C GLN A 23 -3.67 7.42 -6.98
N CYS A 24 -4.50 8.39 -7.36
CA CYS A 24 -4.11 9.51 -8.21
C CYS A 24 -4.90 10.78 -7.91
N PRO A 25 -4.42 11.96 -8.35
CA PRO A 25 -5.19 13.19 -8.30
C PRO A 25 -6.25 13.28 -9.42
N ASP A 26 -5.96 12.77 -10.61
CA ASP A 26 -6.82 12.80 -11.81
C ASP A 26 -6.77 11.45 -12.54
N GLU A 27 -7.93 10.77 -12.62
CA GLU A 27 -8.06 9.46 -13.27
C GLU A 27 -7.92 9.55 -14.79
N SER A 28 -8.47 10.59 -15.43
CA SER A 28 -8.49 10.71 -16.88
C SER A 28 -7.08 10.92 -17.41
N ARG A 29 -6.31 11.78 -16.74
CA ARG A 29 -4.91 12.03 -17.07
C ARG A 29 -4.04 10.80 -16.79
N LEU A 30 -4.22 10.13 -15.65
CA LEU A 30 -3.51 8.90 -15.32
C LEU A 30 -3.73 7.82 -16.40
N VAL A 31 -4.97 7.60 -16.82
CA VAL A 31 -5.31 6.57 -17.82
C VAL A 31 -4.68 6.88 -19.17
N SER A 32 -4.68 8.15 -19.60
CA SER A 32 -3.94 8.57 -20.80
C SER A 32 -2.44 8.28 -20.66
N LEU A 33 -1.83 8.58 -19.51
CA LEU A 33 -0.40 8.34 -19.30
C LEU A 33 -0.05 6.86 -19.29
N ILE A 34 -0.82 6.02 -18.57
CA ILE A 34 -0.61 4.57 -18.54
C ILE A 34 -0.78 3.98 -19.95
N SER A 35 -1.83 4.39 -20.67
CA SER A 35 -2.07 3.87 -22.01
C SER A 35 -0.97 4.26 -23.00
N ASP A 36 -0.58 5.53 -23.04
CA ASP A 36 0.38 6.04 -24.01
C ASP A 36 1.83 5.65 -23.69
N MET A 37 2.20 5.59 -22.41
CA MET A 37 3.59 5.37 -22.00
C MET A 37 3.92 3.91 -21.66
N ILE A 38 2.93 3.09 -21.29
CA ILE A 38 3.18 1.71 -20.83
C ILE A 38 2.46 0.70 -21.73
N LEU A 39 1.15 0.80 -21.87
CA LEU A 39 0.34 -0.26 -22.50
C LEU A 39 0.56 -0.34 -24.01
N LYS A 40 0.45 0.79 -24.73
CA LYS A 40 0.68 0.84 -26.18
C LYS A 40 2.11 0.42 -26.56
N PRO A 41 3.18 0.93 -25.93
CA PRO A 41 4.54 0.48 -26.24
C PRO A 41 4.75 -1.02 -25.97
N SER A 42 4.12 -1.55 -24.93
CA SER A 42 4.23 -2.96 -24.54
C SER A 42 3.33 -3.90 -25.36
N ASN A 43 2.59 -3.38 -26.34
CA ASN A 43 1.58 -4.12 -27.12
C ASN A 43 0.54 -4.85 -26.26
N LEU A 44 0.22 -4.30 -25.07
CA LEU A 44 -0.82 -4.86 -24.20
C LEU A 44 -2.17 -4.28 -24.59
N GLN A 45 -3.12 -5.15 -24.94
CA GLN A 45 -4.48 -4.74 -25.21
C GLN A 45 -5.13 -4.29 -23.91
N TYR A 46 -5.85 -3.16 -23.95
CA TYR A 46 -6.47 -2.60 -22.77
C TYR A 46 -7.85 -2.04 -23.05
N HIS A 47 -8.68 -2.03 -22.02
CA HIS A 47 -10.01 -1.46 -22.06
C HIS A 47 -10.28 -0.63 -20.81
N VAL A 48 -10.96 0.50 -20.96
CA VAL A 48 -11.29 1.41 -19.86
C VAL A 48 -12.79 1.34 -19.62
N VAL A 49 -13.19 0.99 -18.41
CA VAL A 49 -14.59 0.91 -17.99
C VAL A 49 -14.87 2.02 -17.00
N GLU A 50 -15.85 2.85 -17.30
CA GLU A 50 -16.36 3.86 -16.37
C GLU A 50 -17.44 3.21 -15.49
N LEU A 51 -17.23 3.19 -14.18
CA LEU A 51 -18.16 2.57 -13.24
C LEU A 51 -19.18 3.55 -12.68
N THR A 52 -19.06 4.86 -12.93
CA THR A 52 -19.96 5.89 -12.37
C THR A 52 -21.42 5.63 -12.66
N ASP A 53 -21.70 5.04 -13.82
CA ASP A 53 -23.06 4.75 -14.28
C ASP A 53 -23.57 3.37 -13.83
N GLU A 54 -22.80 2.66 -13.00
CA GLU A 54 -23.10 1.34 -12.47
C GLU A 54 -23.53 0.33 -13.56
N PRO A 55 -22.64 0.06 -14.56
CA PRO A 55 -22.96 -0.84 -15.67
C PRO A 55 -23.36 -2.25 -15.20
N SER A 56 -24.08 -2.99 -16.04
CA SER A 56 -24.45 -4.36 -15.68
C SER A 56 -23.20 -5.26 -15.60
N ILE A 57 -23.29 -6.37 -14.87
CA ILE A 57 -22.17 -7.32 -14.78
C ILE A 57 -21.81 -7.87 -16.17
N ASP A 58 -22.79 -8.06 -17.05
CA ASP A 58 -22.55 -8.55 -18.41
C ASP A 58 -21.72 -7.54 -19.22
N ASP A 59 -21.99 -6.24 -19.05
CA ASP A 59 -21.21 -5.17 -19.68
C ASP A 59 -19.76 -5.12 -19.16
N LEU A 60 -19.55 -5.43 -17.88
CA LEU A 60 -18.20 -5.51 -17.28
C LEU A 60 -17.37 -6.67 -17.83
N VAL A 61 -18.05 -7.71 -18.31
CA VAL A 61 -17.46 -8.99 -18.71
C VAL A 61 -17.05 -8.98 -20.19
N LEU A 62 -17.74 -8.21 -21.04
CA LEU A 62 -17.41 -8.08 -22.47
C LEU A 62 -15.93 -7.78 -22.74
N PRO A 63 -15.28 -6.82 -22.05
CA PRO A 63 -13.88 -6.46 -22.34
C PRO A 63 -12.88 -7.55 -22.00
N PHE A 64 -13.25 -8.52 -21.16
CA PHE A 64 -12.31 -9.49 -20.60
C PHE A 64 -11.80 -10.49 -21.63
N SER A 65 -12.50 -10.65 -22.75
CA SER A 65 -12.07 -11.56 -23.84
C SER A 65 -11.00 -10.95 -24.75
N GLU A 66 -10.87 -9.62 -24.76
CA GLU A 66 -10.06 -8.88 -25.74
C GLU A 66 -8.97 -8.00 -25.11
N ALA A 67 -8.93 -7.87 -23.79
CA ALA A 67 -8.00 -6.98 -23.10
C ALA A 67 -7.15 -7.72 -22.07
N ASN A 68 -5.83 -7.55 -22.15
CA ASN A 68 -4.90 -7.96 -21.10
C ASN A 68 -5.04 -7.11 -19.84
N VAL A 69 -5.39 -5.83 -20.00
CA VAL A 69 -5.49 -4.88 -18.88
C VAL A 69 -6.85 -4.20 -18.93
N VAL A 70 -7.65 -4.39 -17.89
CA VAL A 70 -8.91 -3.67 -17.74
C VAL A 70 -8.75 -2.60 -16.67
N ILE A 71 -9.00 -1.34 -17.02
CA ILE A 71 -8.91 -0.21 -16.10
C ILE A 71 -10.31 0.23 -15.70
N TRP A 72 -10.59 0.21 -14.41
CA TRP A 72 -11.87 0.62 -13.84
C TRP A 72 -11.75 1.99 -13.19
N LYS A 73 -12.59 2.93 -13.65
CA LYS A 73 -12.66 4.31 -13.17
C LYS A 73 -13.91 4.54 -12.33
N GLY A 74 -13.88 5.56 -11.45
CA GLY A 74 -15.07 6.02 -10.76
C GLY A 74 -15.65 5.07 -9.69
N ILE A 75 -14.95 4.01 -9.29
CA ILE A 75 -15.46 3.01 -8.31
C ILE A 75 -15.83 3.62 -6.95
N GLN A 76 -15.20 4.74 -6.56
CA GLN A 76 -15.52 5.46 -5.34
C GLN A 76 -16.84 6.24 -5.42
N GLN A 77 -17.38 6.44 -6.61
CA GLN A 77 -18.61 7.22 -6.82
C GLN A 77 -19.85 6.33 -6.89
N THR A 78 -19.67 5.02 -7.03
CA THR A 78 -20.76 4.05 -7.09
C THR A 78 -21.40 3.84 -5.72
N SER A 79 -22.66 3.42 -5.71
CA SER A 79 -23.40 3.01 -4.54
C SER A 79 -22.76 1.81 -3.83
N LYS A 80 -23.04 1.70 -2.53
CA LYS A 80 -22.58 0.55 -1.72
C LYS A 80 -23.22 -0.77 -2.16
N GLU A 81 -24.44 -0.72 -2.71
CA GLU A 81 -25.12 -1.91 -3.22
C GLU A 81 -24.44 -2.43 -4.48
N TYR A 82 -24.05 -1.53 -5.39
CA TYR A 82 -23.27 -1.88 -6.56
C TYR A 82 -21.90 -2.45 -6.18
N GLN A 83 -21.19 -1.85 -5.22
CA GLN A 83 -19.92 -2.40 -4.73
C GLN A 83 -20.06 -3.82 -4.14
N LYS A 84 -21.20 -4.15 -3.51
CA LYS A 84 -21.47 -5.53 -3.07
C LYS A 84 -21.69 -6.47 -4.26
N LYS A 85 -22.36 -6.02 -5.32
CA LYS A 85 -22.50 -6.79 -6.57
C LYS A 85 -21.13 -7.05 -7.21
N LEU A 86 -20.26 -6.04 -7.27
CA LEU A 86 -18.87 -6.18 -7.75
C LEU A 86 -18.07 -7.19 -6.91
N TYR A 87 -18.26 -7.21 -5.60
CA TYR A 87 -17.63 -8.22 -4.73
C TYR A 87 -18.09 -9.63 -5.08
N LEU A 88 -19.39 -9.85 -5.28
CA LEU A 88 -19.94 -11.16 -5.69
C LEU A 88 -19.43 -11.56 -7.08
N PHE A 89 -19.34 -10.61 -8.00
CA PHE A 89 -18.72 -10.81 -9.31
C PHE A 89 -17.26 -11.26 -9.19
N PHE A 90 -16.45 -10.62 -8.35
CA PHE A 90 -15.07 -11.09 -8.12
C PHE A 90 -14.99 -12.44 -7.42
N MET A 91 -15.94 -12.76 -6.54
CA MET A 91 -16.03 -14.10 -5.98
C MET A 91 -16.29 -15.16 -7.06
N GLN A 92 -17.17 -14.87 -8.02
CA GLN A 92 -17.36 -15.74 -9.18
C GLN A 92 -16.04 -15.85 -9.96
N LEU A 93 -15.43 -14.72 -10.35
CA LEU A 93 -14.16 -14.70 -11.08
C LEU A 93 -13.06 -15.52 -10.39
N ASP A 94 -12.89 -15.38 -9.07
CA ASP A 94 -11.88 -16.09 -8.27
C ASP A 94 -12.24 -17.57 -8.04
N GLN A 95 -13.52 -17.93 -7.91
CA GLN A 95 -13.94 -19.34 -7.77
C GLN A 95 -13.61 -20.17 -9.01
N PHE A 96 -13.49 -19.53 -10.17
CA PHE A 96 -12.96 -20.18 -11.37
C PHE A 96 -11.46 -20.48 -11.30
N ASP A 97 -10.68 -19.70 -10.55
CA ASP A 97 -9.26 -19.96 -10.34
C ASP A 97 -9.00 -21.12 -9.35
N LEU A 98 -9.94 -21.40 -8.44
CA LEU A 98 -9.81 -22.44 -7.40
C LEU A 98 -10.12 -23.87 -7.89
N LEU A 99 -10.82 -24.01 -9.02
CA LEU A 99 -11.10 -25.31 -9.64
C LEU A 99 -9.87 -25.77 -10.43
N THR A 100 -8.87 -26.26 -9.69
CA THR A 100 -7.72 -27.07 -10.10
C THR A 100 -7.60 -27.46 -11.58
N LYS A 101 -6.48 -27.05 -12.20
CA LYS A 101 -5.90 -27.57 -13.46
C LYS A 101 -6.70 -27.34 -14.74
N ARG A 102 -7.12 -26.11 -15.03
CA ARG A 102 -7.49 -25.75 -16.41
C ARG A 102 -6.27 -25.29 -17.18
N GLU A 103 -6.17 -25.74 -18.42
CA GLU A 103 -5.17 -25.23 -19.35
C GLU A 103 -5.48 -23.75 -19.64
N SER A 104 -4.43 -22.95 -19.86
CA SER A 104 -4.57 -21.54 -20.24
C SER A 104 -5.53 -21.40 -21.44
N GLY A 105 -6.63 -20.65 -21.28
CA GLY A 105 -7.60 -20.39 -22.35
C GLY A 105 -8.95 -21.11 -22.25
N GLU A 106 -9.26 -21.79 -21.15
CA GLU A 106 -10.62 -22.33 -20.95
C GLU A 106 -11.64 -21.23 -20.60
N PRO A 107 -12.84 -21.22 -21.22
CA PRO A 107 -13.86 -20.23 -20.94
C PRO A 107 -14.45 -20.39 -19.54
N ILE A 108 -14.62 -19.25 -18.88
CA ILE A 108 -15.25 -19.02 -17.59
C ILE A 108 -16.70 -18.61 -17.80
N THR A 109 -17.65 -19.21 -17.08
CA THR A 109 -19.07 -18.84 -17.20
C THR A 109 -19.46 -17.86 -16.10
N ILE A 110 -19.65 -16.58 -16.41
CA ILE A 110 -20.12 -15.57 -15.47
C ILE A 110 -21.55 -15.19 -15.87
N ASN A 111 -22.53 -15.42 -15.00
CA ASN A 111 -23.95 -15.16 -15.27
C ASN A 111 -24.38 -15.63 -16.68
N ASP A 112 -24.11 -16.90 -17.00
CA ASP A 112 -24.39 -17.55 -18.30
C ASP A 112 -23.58 -17.05 -19.51
N THR A 113 -22.73 -16.03 -19.34
CA THR A 113 -21.79 -15.55 -20.36
C THR A 113 -20.46 -16.29 -20.26
N LYS A 114 -20.03 -16.92 -21.36
CA LYS A 114 -18.72 -17.58 -21.44
C LYS A 114 -17.64 -16.60 -21.86
N VAL A 115 -16.62 -16.43 -21.03
CA VAL A 115 -15.51 -15.49 -21.25
C VAL A 115 -14.18 -16.17 -21.06
N THR A 116 -13.26 -15.93 -21.98
CA THR A 116 -11.91 -16.47 -21.92
C THR A 116 -10.95 -15.36 -21.54
N LEU A 117 -10.27 -15.48 -20.40
CA LEU A 117 -9.30 -14.49 -19.98
C LEU A 117 -8.00 -14.64 -20.79
N PRO A 118 -7.48 -13.57 -21.42
CA PRO A 118 -6.19 -13.62 -22.08
C PRO A 118 -5.08 -13.82 -21.06
N GLU A 119 -3.92 -14.31 -21.50
CA GLU A 119 -2.75 -14.43 -20.63
C GLU A 119 -1.59 -13.60 -21.18
N PRO A 120 -1.07 -12.60 -20.45
CA PRO A 120 -1.43 -12.20 -19.08
C PRO A 120 -2.72 -11.37 -18.99
N PHE A 121 -3.35 -11.36 -17.80
CA PHE A 121 -4.55 -10.56 -17.49
C PHE A 121 -4.43 -9.90 -16.12
N THR A 122 -4.87 -8.64 -16.02
CA THR A 122 -5.05 -7.94 -14.74
C THR A 122 -6.13 -6.86 -14.81
N ILE A 123 -6.63 -6.48 -13.64
CA ILE A 123 -7.58 -5.38 -13.46
C ILE A 123 -6.91 -4.31 -12.61
N ILE A 124 -6.95 -3.08 -13.08
CA ILE A 124 -6.47 -1.89 -12.37
C ILE A 124 -7.69 -1.08 -11.96
N ILE A 125 -7.82 -0.74 -10.68
CA ILE A 125 -8.75 0.31 -10.25
C ILE A 125 -8.01 1.62 -10.03
N THR A 126 -8.60 2.71 -10.50
CA THR A 126 -8.15 4.06 -10.15
C THR A 126 -8.90 4.56 -8.92
N MET A 127 -8.18 5.26 -8.05
CA MET A 127 -8.71 5.84 -6.83
C MET A 127 -8.30 7.31 -6.75
N MET A 128 -9.24 8.23 -6.58
CA MET A 128 -8.93 9.64 -6.44
C MET A 128 -8.64 10.02 -4.98
N HIS A 129 -7.57 10.80 -4.77
CA HIS A 129 -7.24 11.37 -3.44
C HIS A 129 -8.44 12.08 -2.80
N LYS A 130 -9.19 12.85 -3.59
CA LYS A 130 -10.30 13.69 -3.11
C LYS A 130 -11.46 12.89 -2.50
N TYR A 131 -11.68 11.65 -2.94
CA TYR A 131 -12.81 10.82 -2.49
C TYR A 131 -12.45 9.85 -1.37
N TYR A 132 -11.17 9.73 -1.01
CA TYR A 132 -10.73 8.77 0.01
C TYR A 132 -11.40 9.00 1.39
N LYS A 133 -11.73 10.26 1.71
CA LYS A 133 -12.37 10.65 2.97
C LYS A 133 -13.89 10.47 2.97
N THR A 134 -14.56 10.75 1.86
CA THR A 134 -16.03 10.80 1.79
C THR A 134 -16.62 9.47 1.36
N ASN A 135 -15.96 8.76 0.45
CA ASN A 135 -16.51 7.57 -0.19
C ASN A 135 -15.55 6.39 -0.05
N LYS A 136 -15.59 5.77 1.13
CA LYS A 136 -14.83 4.54 1.39
C LYS A 136 -15.41 3.37 0.59
N LEU A 137 -14.53 2.59 0.00
CA LEU A 137 -14.88 1.33 -0.64
C LEU A 137 -15.44 0.33 0.37
N TYR A 138 -16.34 -0.53 -0.11
CA TYR A 138 -16.80 -1.68 0.63
C TYR A 138 -15.60 -2.56 1.04
N PRO A 139 -15.39 -2.85 2.34
CA PRO A 139 -14.17 -3.51 2.81
C PRO A 139 -13.87 -4.85 2.15
N LEU A 140 -14.88 -5.69 1.91
CA LEU A 140 -14.65 -6.98 1.26
C LEU A 140 -14.28 -6.85 -0.22
N LEU A 141 -14.77 -5.80 -0.89
CA LEU A 141 -14.35 -5.47 -2.25
C LEU A 141 -12.89 -4.99 -2.27
N LYS A 142 -12.50 -4.18 -1.28
CA LYS A 142 -11.13 -3.70 -1.10
C LYS A 142 -10.13 -4.85 -1.01
N GLU A 143 -10.48 -5.92 -0.29
CA GLU A 143 -9.66 -7.14 -0.13
C GLU A 143 -9.43 -7.92 -1.44
N LYS A 144 -10.22 -7.66 -2.51
CA LYS A 144 -10.03 -8.30 -3.83
C LYS A 144 -8.89 -7.71 -4.64
N PHE A 145 -8.37 -6.56 -4.23
CA PHE A 145 -7.21 -5.90 -4.83
C PHE A 145 -5.98 -6.10 -3.98
N TRP A 146 -4.83 -6.31 -4.64
CA TRP A 146 -3.66 -6.90 -3.99
C TRP A 146 -2.84 -5.88 -3.21
N PHE A 147 -2.47 -4.77 -3.86
CA PHE A 147 -1.72 -3.68 -3.24
C PHE A 147 -1.99 -2.36 -3.96
N LEU A 148 -1.56 -1.26 -3.32
CA LEU A 148 -1.76 0.10 -3.79
C LEU A 148 -0.44 0.73 -4.23
N ILE A 149 -0.50 1.53 -5.30
CA ILE A 149 0.56 2.47 -5.69
C ILE A 149 0.00 3.88 -5.69
N ASN A 150 0.75 4.80 -5.09
CA ASN A 150 0.43 6.22 -5.09
C ASN A 150 1.11 6.90 -6.27
N TYR A 151 0.30 7.41 -7.19
CA TYR A 151 0.71 8.32 -8.24
C TYR A 151 0.53 9.76 -7.77
N VAL A 152 1.66 10.44 -7.59
CA VAL A 152 1.69 11.88 -7.35
C VAL A 152 2.09 12.53 -8.66
N GLU A 153 1.32 13.53 -9.06
CA GLU A 153 1.65 14.30 -10.24
C GLU A 153 2.70 15.35 -9.88
N SER A 154 3.90 15.21 -10.43
CA SER A 154 4.92 16.25 -10.35
C SER A 154 4.48 17.49 -11.17
N GLU A 155 4.69 18.69 -10.63
CA GLU A 155 4.37 19.96 -11.32
C GLU A 155 5.10 20.09 -12.67
N ASP A 156 6.25 19.41 -12.82
CA ASP A 156 7.07 19.36 -14.04
C ASP A 156 6.69 18.28 -15.07
N SER A 157 5.66 17.45 -14.77
CA SER A 157 5.19 16.35 -15.63
C SER A 157 4.61 16.78 -16.99
N SER A 158 4.40 18.08 -17.18
CA SER A 158 3.97 18.69 -18.44
C SER A 158 5.14 19.00 -19.39
N SER A 159 6.39 18.93 -18.92
CA SER A 159 7.55 19.16 -19.77
C SER A 159 7.80 17.96 -20.70
N PRO A 160 7.98 18.17 -22.02
CA PRO A 160 8.26 17.09 -22.97
C PRO A 160 9.59 16.36 -22.69
N PHE A 161 10.48 16.97 -21.90
CA PHE A 161 11.76 16.40 -21.49
C PHE A 161 11.64 15.27 -20.46
N HIS A 162 10.58 15.23 -19.64
CA HIS A 162 10.37 14.12 -18.70
C HIS A 162 9.76 12.86 -19.34
N ARG A 163 9.08 13.01 -20.49
CA ARG A 163 8.55 11.86 -21.25
C ARG A 163 9.64 11.07 -22.00
N SER A 164 10.76 11.70 -22.35
CA SER A 164 11.77 11.11 -23.23
C SER A 164 12.76 10.16 -22.54
N SER A 165 12.88 10.21 -21.21
CA SER A 165 13.84 9.39 -20.46
C SER A 165 13.26 8.07 -19.96
N TYR A 166 11.94 7.97 -19.84
CA TYR A 166 11.28 6.75 -19.39
C TYR A 166 11.15 5.74 -20.53
N ARG A 167 11.57 4.50 -20.27
CA ARG A 167 11.41 3.37 -21.18
C ARG A 167 10.58 2.29 -20.49
N PRO A 168 9.42 1.91 -21.04
CA PRO A 168 8.61 0.85 -20.46
C PRO A 168 9.30 -0.51 -20.59
N HIS A 169 8.98 -1.41 -19.68
CA HIS A 169 9.47 -2.79 -19.75
C HIS A 169 8.78 -3.56 -20.87
N LEU A 170 9.48 -3.72 -21.99
CA LEU A 170 8.99 -4.41 -23.18
C LEU A 170 9.25 -5.92 -23.12
N ASN A 171 8.36 -6.70 -23.74
CA ASN A 171 8.53 -8.15 -23.97
C ASN A 171 8.81 -8.98 -22.70
N VAL A 172 8.21 -8.60 -21.57
CA VAL A 172 8.38 -9.30 -20.29
C VAL A 172 7.88 -10.74 -20.43
N PRO A 173 8.71 -11.77 -20.12
CA PRO A 173 8.33 -13.17 -20.28
C PRO A 173 7.48 -13.65 -19.09
N TYR A 174 6.25 -13.17 -18.98
CA TYR A 174 5.36 -13.35 -17.82
C TYR A 174 5.25 -14.81 -17.34
N LYS A 175 5.11 -15.78 -18.26
CA LYS A 175 5.02 -17.22 -17.93
C LYS A 175 6.29 -17.75 -17.29
N SER A 176 7.45 -17.35 -17.82
CA SER A 176 8.75 -17.76 -17.28
C SER A 176 8.96 -17.17 -15.89
N LEU A 177 8.70 -15.86 -15.73
CA LEU A 177 8.87 -15.18 -14.44
C LEU A 177 7.91 -15.71 -13.37
N ARG A 178 6.70 -16.12 -13.74
CA ARG A 178 5.78 -16.77 -12.80
C ARG A 178 6.37 -18.09 -12.29
N SER A 179 6.87 -18.93 -13.20
CA SER A 179 7.51 -20.20 -12.83
C SER A 179 8.80 -20.02 -12.02
N GLU A 180 9.51 -18.91 -12.23
CA GLU A 180 10.70 -18.54 -11.47
C GLU A 180 10.33 -18.01 -10.07
N SER A 181 9.24 -17.25 -9.96
CA SER A 181 8.75 -16.72 -8.69
C SER A 181 8.49 -17.84 -7.66
N ASP A 182 7.99 -19.00 -8.12
CA ASP A 182 7.74 -20.17 -7.27
C ASP A 182 9.04 -20.80 -6.74
N LYS A 183 10.17 -20.60 -7.41
CA LYS A 183 11.48 -21.15 -7.03
C LYS A 183 12.23 -20.26 -6.03
N ILE A 184 11.80 -19.01 -5.85
CA ILE A 184 12.47 -18.05 -4.96
C ILE A 184 12.27 -18.45 -3.51
N TYR A 185 13.40 -18.59 -2.82
CA TYR A 185 13.45 -19.05 -1.45
C TYR A 185 13.11 -17.93 -0.46
N ILE A 186 12.26 -18.22 0.51
CA ILE A 186 12.03 -17.34 1.65
C ILE A 186 12.55 -18.07 2.88
N ALA A 187 13.64 -17.58 3.46
CA ALA A 187 14.23 -18.17 4.65
C ALA A 187 13.23 -18.18 5.83
N PRO A 188 13.23 -19.22 6.69
CA PRO A 188 12.30 -19.31 7.83
C PRO A 188 12.29 -18.07 8.73
N VAL A 189 13.45 -17.44 8.94
CA VAL A 189 13.57 -16.19 9.72
C VAL A 189 12.81 -15.03 9.06
N ILE A 190 12.86 -14.93 7.73
CA ILE A 190 12.13 -13.89 6.97
C ILE A 190 10.63 -14.20 6.96
N GLN A 191 10.25 -15.46 6.83
CA GLN A 191 8.85 -15.87 6.97
C GLN A 191 8.31 -15.49 8.36
N GLN A 192 9.03 -15.84 9.42
CA GLN A 192 8.68 -15.45 10.80
C GLN A 192 8.54 -13.93 10.93
N TYR A 193 9.47 -13.16 10.37
CA TYR A 193 9.38 -11.71 10.35
C TYR A 193 8.11 -11.20 9.65
N MET A 194 7.77 -11.75 8.48
CA MET A 194 6.54 -11.44 7.75
C MET A 194 5.28 -11.77 8.58
N TYR A 195 5.26 -12.93 9.25
CA TYR A 195 4.18 -13.28 10.18
C TYR A 195 4.09 -12.28 11.34
N SER A 196 5.22 -11.90 11.94
CA SER A 196 5.27 -10.92 13.02
C SER A 196 4.72 -9.57 12.58
N LEU A 197 5.01 -9.10 11.35
CA LEU A 197 4.44 -7.86 10.82
C LEU A 197 2.91 -7.93 10.70
N VAL A 198 2.38 -9.03 10.17
CA VAL A 198 0.92 -9.23 10.05
C VAL A 198 0.26 -9.31 11.43
N VAL A 199 0.84 -10.08 12.36
CA VAL A 199 0.34 -10.17 13.74
C VAL A 199 0.37 -8.81 14.40
N PHE A 200 1.51 -8.11 14.34
CA PHE A 200 1.69 -6.78 14.91
C PHE A 200 0.61 -5.81 14.42
N SER A 201 0.41 -5.72 13.10
CA SER A 201 -0.65 -4.89 12.53
C SER A 201 -2.04 -5.31 13.00
N ARG A 202 -2.36 -6.60 13.08
CA ARG A 202 -3.68 -7.07 13.55
C ARG A 202 -3.90 -6.83 15.05
N THR A 203 -2.84 -6.83 15.86
CA THR A 203 -2.88 -6.55 17.30
C THR A 203 -2.71 -5.07 17.63
N HIS A 204 -2.40 -4.24 16.64
CA HIS A 204 -2.23 -2.81 16.83
C HIS A 204 -3.51 -2.20 17.41
N ARG A 205 -3.38 -1.25 18.35
CA ARG A 205 -4.51 -0.67 19.08
C ARG A 205 -5.59 -0.09 18.16
N LEU A 206 -5.21 0.46 17.00
CA LEU A 206 -6.14 0.95 15.99
C LEU A 206 -7.08 -0.16 15.46
N CYS A 207 -6.64 -1.42 15.45
CA CYS A 207 -7.46 -2.59 15.12
C CYS A 207 -8.50 -2.93 16.18
N SER A 208 -8.24 -2.64 17.45
CA SER A 208 -9.27 -2.77 18.49
C SER A 208 -10.37 -1.72 18.34
N LEU A 209 -10.04 -0.55 17.78
CA LEU A 209 -10.97 0.58 17.65
C LEU A 209 -11.80 0.52 16.36
N SER A 210 -11.30 -0.11 15.29
CA SER A 210 -12.04 -0.26 14.03
C SER A 210 -11.66 -1.55 13.25
N PRO A 211 -11.98 -2.73 13.80
CA PRO A 211 -11.42 -4.01 13.34
C PRO A 211 -11.76 -4.36 11.88
N LYS A 212 -12.91 -3.92 11.37
CA LYS A 212 -13.34 -4.21 9.99
C LYS A 212 -12.61 -3.40 8.91
N THR A 213 -11.91 -2.33 9.28
CA THR A 213 -11.24 -1.42 8.32
C THR A 213 -9.72 -1.41 8.46
N THR A 214 -9.21 -1.98 9.55
CA THR A 214 -7.79 -1.90 9.92
C THR A 214 -7.15 -3.28 10.08
N ARG A 215 -7.94 -4.36 10.15
CA ARG A 215 -7.40 -5.71 10.30
C ARG A 215 -7.11 -6.33 8.94
N LEU A 216 -5.86 -6.73 8.74
CA LEU A 216 -5.46 -7.51 7.57
C LEU A 216 -6.21 -8.86 7.51
N PRO A 217 -6.72 -9.26 6.32
CA PRO A 217 -7.26 -10.59 6.10
C PRO A 217 -6.15 -11.65 6.19
N THR A 218 -6.52 -12.90 6.46
CA THR A 218 -5.56 -14.02 6.58
C THR A 218 -4.80 -14.28 5.28
N THR A 219 -5.45 -14.07 4.13
CA THR A 219 -4.86 -14.14 2.79
C THR A 219 -3.72 -13.15 2.58
N SER A 220 -3.60 -12.11 3.42
CA SER A 220 -2.49 -11.15 3.35
C SER A 220 -1.12 -11.79 3.48
N ILE A 221 -1.00 -12.90 4.23
CA ILE A 221 0.27 -13.61 4.42
C ILE A 221 0.71 -14.26 3.10
N GLU A 222 -0.19 -14.98 2.44
CA GLU A 222 0.06 -15.61 1.15
C GLU A 222 0.35 -14.56 0.08
N ASN A 223 -0.43 -13.47 0.08
CA ASN A 223 -0.24 -12.32 -0.79
C ASN A 223 1.12 -11.64 -0.56
N LEU A 224 1.60 -11.57 0.69
CA LEU A 224 2.89 -10.99 1.02
C LEU A 224 4.04 -11.88 0.53
N HIS A 225 3.94 -13.20 0.70
CA HIS A 225 4.91 -14.16 0.16
C HIS A 225 4.97 -14.10 -1.37
N LEU A 226 3.81 -14.10 -2.03
CA LEU A 226 3.71 -14.00 -3.47
C LEU A 226 4.31 -12.69 -3.99
N LEU A 227 4.02 -11.57 -3.31
CA LEU A 227 4.51 -10.25 -3.73
C LEU A 227 6.03 -10.18 -3.60
N ALA A 228 6.59 -10.66 -2.48
CA ALA A 228 8.02 -10.69 -2.26
C ALA A 228 8.76 -11.55 -3.30
N ARG A 229 8.25 -12.74 -3.61
CA ARG A 229 8.81 -13.61 -4.66
C ARG A 229 8.74 -12.97 -6.03
N THR A 230 7.59 -12.39 -6.37
CA THR A 230 7.38 -11.76 -7.69
C THR A 230 8.30 -10.55 -7.89
N VAL A 231 8.49 -9.73 -6.85
CA VAL A 231 9.43 -8.59 -6.87
C VAL A 231 10.85 -9.07 -7.10
N VAL A 232 11.28 -10.14 -6.42
CA VAL A 232 12.63 -10.70 -6.60
C VAL A 232 12.82 -11.28 -8.01
N ALA A 233 11.84 -12.04 -8.51
CA ALA A 233 11.88 -12.60 -9.87
C ALA A 233 11.99 -11.49 -10.93
N PHE A 234 11.16 -10.45 -10.79
CA PHE A 234 11.19 -9.32 -11.70
C PHE A 234 12.51 -8.54 -11.61
N ASN A 235 13.04 -8.34 -10.40
CA ASN A 235 14.33 -7.67 -10.22
C ASN A 235 15.49 -8.48 -10.84
N ASN A 236 15.50 -9.81 -10.70
CA ASN A 236 16.50 -10.67 -11.36
C ASN A 236 16.43 -10.56 -12.88
N TYR A 237 15.22 -10.46 -13.44
CA TYR A 237 15.02 -10.20 -14.86
C TYR A 237 15.62 -8.85 -15.29
N LEU A 238 15.37 -7.77 -14.54
CA LEU A 238 15.94 -6.45 -14.85
C LEU A 238 17.46 -6.48 -14.82
N ILE A 239 18.07 -7.08 -13.79
CA ILE A 239 19.53 -7.23 -13.68
C ILE A 239 20.10 -7.97 -14.89
N THR A 240 19.42 -9.04 -15.33
CA THR A 240 19.85 -9.86 -16.47
C THR A 240 19.75 -9.10 -17.80
N GLN A 241 18.76 -8.21 -17.96
CA GLN A 241 18.62 -7.40 -19.16
C GLN A 241 19.64 -6.26 -19.24
N ASP A 242 19.87 -5.55 -18.13
CA ASP A 242 20.72 -4.36 -18.13
C ASP A 242 22.22 -4.69 -18.15
N LEU A 243 22.62 -5.84 -17.58
CA LEU A 243 24.02 -6.22 -17.45
C LEU A 243 24.21 -7.73 -17.69
N PRO A 244 24.23 -8.19 -18.95
CA PRO A 244 24.43 -9.61 -19.29
C PRO A 244 25.77 -10.20 -18.79
N ASN A 245 26.73 -9.35 -18.39
CA ASN A 245 28.07 -9.74 -17.93
C ASN A 245 28.37 -9.35 -16.46
N ALA A 246 27.39 -8.85 -15.69
CA ALA A 246 27.65 -8.49 -14.29
C ALA A 246 27.82 -9.74 -13.41
N THR A 247 28.85 -9.72 -12.58
CA THR A 247 29.14 -10.72 -11.53
C THR A 247 28.15 -10.70 -10.37
N ASN A 248 27.11 -9.86 -10.43
CA ASN A 248 26.07 -9.81 -9.41
C ASN A 248 25.12 -10.99 -9.64
N LEU A 249 25.32 -12.04 -8.85
CA LEU A 249 24.46 -13.22 -8.86
C LEU A 249 22.99 -12.82 -8.60
N PRO A 250 22.03 -13.36 -9.36
CA PRO A 250 20.61 -13.14 -9.11
C PRO A 250 20.26 -13.51 -7.67
N LEU A 251 19.51 -12.64 -7.02
CA LEU A 251 19.02 -12.88 -5.67
C LEU A 251 17.94 -13.95 -5.78
N ASN A 252 18.27 -15.20 -5.46
CA ASN A 252 17.27 -16.28 -5.44
C ASN A 252 16.54 -16.38 -4.09
N TYR A 253 16.64 -15.35 -3.25
CA TYR A 253 16.03 -15.31 -1.94
C TYR A 253 15.41 -13.94 -1.62
N VAL A 254 14.39 -13.95 -0.77
CA VAL A 254 13.77 -12.73 -0.25
C VAL A 254 14.57 -12.22 0.95
N SER A 255 14.98 -10.95 0.90
CA SER A 255 15.62 -10.25 2.01
C SER A 255 14.61 -9.57 2.95
N GLY A 256 15.07 -9.19 4.15
CA GLY A 256 14.24 -8.45 5.09
C GLY A 256 13.79 -7.07 4.57
N ASP A 257 14.58 -6.42 3.72
CA ASP A 257 14.23 -5.12 3.17
C ASP A 257 13.14 -5.22 2.10
N ILE A 258 13.18 -6.27 1.28
CA ILE A 258 12.09 -6.59 0.35
C ILE A 258 10.82 -6.87 1.14
N ALA A 259 10.91 -7.66 2.22
CA ALA A 259 9.77 -7.95 3.10
C ALA A 259 9.12 -6.68 3.66
N LYS A 260 9.91 -5.67 4.06
CA LYS A 260 9.39 -4.38 4.54
C LYS A 260 8.68 -3.60 3.44
N VAL A 261 9.29 -3.51 2.25
CA VAL A 261 8.72 -2.78 1.11
C VAL A 261 7.40 -3.40 0.68
N VAL A 262 7.36 -4.73 0.49
CA VAL A 262 6.14 -5.42 0.06
C VAL A 262 5.04 -5.36 1.12
N PHE A 263 5.40 -5.45 2.41
CA PHE A 263 4.44 -5.28 3.48
C PHE A 263 3.86 -3.87 3.50
N ARG A 264 4.69 -2.83 3.30
CA ARG A 264 4.23 -1.44 3.25
C ARG A 264 3.20 -1.22 2.15
N GLN A 265 3.42 -1.73 0.95
CA GLN A 265 2.48 -1.55 -0.18
C GLN A 265 1.16 -2.29 0.02
N LEU A 266 1.20 -3.49 0.62
CA LEU A 266 0.00 -4.25 0.93
C LEU A 266 -0.76 -3.64 2.11
N ALA A 267 -0.06 -3.23 3.16
CA ALA A 267 -0.64 -2.66 4.37
C ALA A 267 -1.20 -1.25 4.14
N SER A 268 -0.55 -0.41 3.32
CA SER A 268 -1.07 0.91 2.96
C SER A 268 -2.41 0.81 2.24
N TRP A 269 -2.58 -0.23 1.42
CA TRP A 269 -3.87 -0.53 0.81
C TRP A 269 -4.85 -1.03 1.85
N LEU A 270 -4.59 -2.16 2.48
CA LEU A 270 -5.64 -2.89 3.21
C LEU A 270 -5.98 -2.26 4.57
N ILE A 271 -5.07 -1.52 5.20
CA ILE A 271 -5.27 -0.93 6.51
C ILE A 271 -5.62 0.56 6.38
N ASP A 272 -6.80 0.95 6.87
CA ASP A 272 -7.15 2.36 7.01
C ASP A 272 -6.43 2.97 8.24
N TRP A 273 -5.14 3.32 8.10
CA TRP A 273 -4.33 3.86 9.20
C TRP A 273 -4.85 5.19 9.78
N GLU A 274 -5.58 5.99 8.99
CA GLU A 274 -5.76 7.42 9.27
C GLU A 274 -7.19 7.89 9.63
N TYR A 275 -8.22 7.04 9.68
CA TYR A 275 -9.59 7.59 9.77
C TYR A 275 -10.54 6.80 10.67
N ASN A 276 -10.40 7.03 11.98
CA ASN A 276 -11.52 6.91 12.91
C ASN A 276 -12.11 8.31 13.10
N THR A 277 -13.37 8.51 12.70
CA THR A 277 -14.09 9.79 12.79
C THR A 277 -14.14 10.33 14.21
N VAL A 278 -14.00 9.47 15.23
CA VAL A 278 -13.82 9.84 16.64
C VAL A 278 -12.67 10.83 16.84
N TYR A 279 -11.57 10.71 16.08
CA TYR A 279 -10.42 11.63 16.16
C TYR A 279 -10.56 12.88 15.29
N SER A 280 -11.47 12.89 14.30
CA SER A 280 -11.70 14.06 13.43
C SER A 280 -12.64 15.11 14.05
N THR A 281 -13.45 14.70 15.04
CA THR A 281 -14.40 15.57 15.74
C THR A 281 -13.80 16.33 16.91
N LEU A 282 -12.55 16.06 17.29
CA LEU A 282 -11.77 16.92 18.17
C LEU A 282 -11.33 18.17 17.39
N LYS A 283 -12.30 19.01 17.02
CA LYS A 283 -12.01 20.43 16.85
C LYS A 283 -11.52 20.89 18.23
N PRO A 284 -10.36 21.56 18.34
CA PRO A 284 -10.01 22.20 19.59
C PRO A 284 -11.15 23.17 19.90
N GLU A 285 -11.88 22.90 20.98
CA GLU A 285 -12.88 23.83 21.47
C GLU A 285 -12.19 25.18 21.63
N ARG A 286 -12.69 26.16 20.88
CA ARG A 286 -12.34 27.56 21.03
C ARG A 286 -12.77 27.98 22.43
N GLY A 287 -11.86 27.86 23.40
CA GLY A 287 -12.20 28.17 24.78
C GLY A 287 -11.04 28.00 25.76
N GLY A 288 -9.90 28.64 25.52
CA GLY A 288 -8.82 28.67 26.52
C GLY A 288 -7.48 29.18 26.01
N ARG A 289 -7.29 30.51 26.04
CA ARG A 289 -6.02 31.25 25.92
C ARG A 289 -4.96 30.63 25.00
N ALA A 290 -4.98 31.06 23.74
CA ALA A 290 -3.81 31.01 22.86
C ALA A 290 -2.63 31.77 23.51
N LYS A 291 -1.63 31.05 24.01
CA LYS A 291 -0.27 31.61 24.12
C LYS A 291 0.33 31.53 22.72
N LYS A 292 0.52 32.70 22.10
CA LYS A 292 1.41 32.91 20.97
C LYS A 292 2.75 32.23 21.28
N TYR A 293 3.11 31.20 20.51
CA TYR A 293 4.51 30.91 20.28
C TYR A 293 4.82 31.42 18.88
N HIS A 294 5.71 32.41 18.86
CA HIS A 294 6.24 33.05 17.68
C HIS A 294 7.01 32.05 16.81
N GLU A 295 7.03 32.36 15.52
CA GLU A 295 8.00 31.92 14.53
C GLU A 295 9.42 32.00 15.10
N GLU A 296 10.15 30.89 15.05
CA GLU A 296 11.61 30.88 14.90
C GLU A 296 11.98 29.70 13.99
N THR A 297 12.10 30.04 12.71
CA THR A 297 12.87 29.32 11.70
C THR A 297 14.37 29.40 12.03
N ASN A 298 15.07 28.33 11.63
CA ASN A 298 16.53 28.21 11.47
C ASN A 298 17.37 28.03 12.74
N ASP A 299 17.89 26.81 12.92
CA ASP A 299 19.32 26.59 13.23
C ASP A 299 19.71 25.13 12.97
N TYR A 300 20.09 24.87 11.73
CA TYR A 300 21.05 23.83 11.38
C TYR A 300 22.44 24.46 11.51
N ASN A 301 23.17 24.22 12.60
CA ASN A 301 24.64 24.15 12.70
C ASN A 301 25.12 24.33 14.14
N SER A 302 25.31 23.22 14.87
CA SER A 302 26.33 23.14 15.91
C SER A 302 26.58 21.68 16.31
N PHE A 303 27.31 20.96 15.44
CA PHE A 303 28.20 19.90 15.90
C PHE A 303 29.49 20.61 16.37
N SER A 304 29.78 20.59 17.66
CA SER A 304 31.13 20.87 18.17
C SER A 304 31.53 19.81 19.18
N GLU A 305 32.77 19.36 19.03
CA GLU A 305 33.43 18.24 19.66
C GLU A 305 33.59 18.37 21.20
N SER A 306 33.51 17.19 21.84
CA SER A 306 34.08 16.62 23.08
C SER A 306 34.94 17.48 24.05
N PRO A 307 35.04 17.12 25.35
CA PRO A 307 35.99 16.07 25.74
C PRO A 307 35.58 15.10 26.88
N GLU A 308 36.09 13.88 26.74
CA GLU A 308 36.57 12.88 27.72
C GLU A 308 35.72 12.33 28.89
N VAL A 309 35.32 11.07 28.68
CA VAL A 309 35.41 9.86 29.55
C VAL A 309 35.29 10.00 31.07
N SER A 310 34.18 9.49 31.63
CA SER A 310 34.25 8.58 32.78
C SER A 310 33.04 7.65 32.83
N SER A 311 33.33 6.36 32.98
CA SER A 311 32.41 5.24 33.04
C SER A 311 31.43 5.28 34.23
N ILE A 312 30.27 4.64 34.03
CA ILE A 312 29.32 4.04 35.00
C ILE A 312 28.01 4.82 35.21
N ALA A 313 26.92 4.08 34.98
CA ALA A 313 25.49 4.40 35.06
C ALA A 313 24.95 5.30 33.92
N LEU A 314 24.62 4.67 32.77
CA LEU A 314 23.63 5.21 31.84
C LEU A 314 22.37 5.55 32.65
N SER A 315 22.13 6.84 32.86
CA SER A 315 20.90 7.29 33.50
C SER A 315 19.72 6.75 32.69
N SER A 316 18.64 6.40 33.38
CA SER A 316 17.39 5.89 32.77
C SER A 316 16.85 6.78 31.64
N ASN A 317 17.29 8.04 31.56
CA ASN A 317 16.98 8.98 30.50
C ASN A 317 17.79 8.73 29.22
N ALA A 318 19.11 8.48 29.30
CA ALA A 318 19.93 8.16 28.12
C ALA A 318 19.48 6.84 27.45
N GLN A 319 19.05 5.87 28.25
CA GLN A 319 18.52 4.59 27.77
C GLN A 319 17.14 4.75 27.12
N ARG A 320 16.28 5.64 27.67
CA ARG A 320 15.01 6.04 27.03
C ARG A 320 15.23 6.80 25.73
N ASP A 321 16.23 7.66 25.66
CA ASP A 321 16.50 8.45 24.47
C ASP A 321 17.13 7.59 23.36
N PHE A 322 17.92 6.59 23.71
CA PHE A 322 18.37 5.56 22.76
C PHE A 322 17.21 4.70 22.25
N MET A 323 16.30 4.25 23.14
CA MET A 323 15.07 3.55 22.72
C MET A 323 14.16 4.41 21.85
N LYS A 324 14.03 5.71 22.14
CA LYS A 324 13.26 6.65 21.31
C LYS A 324 13.90 6.84 19.94
N LEU A 325 15.23 6.91 19.88
CA LEU A 325 15.97 6.98 18.63
C LEU A 325 15.77 5.69 17.83
N GLU A 326 15.93 4.53 18.46
CA GLU A 326 15.71 3.22 17.84
C GLU A 326 14.27 3.06 17.33
N ILE A 327 13.27 3.42 18.14
CA ILE A 327 11.86 3.47 17.73
C ILE A 327 11.68 4.46 16.59
N ALA A 328 12.25 5.66 16.64
CA ALA A 328 12.16 6.67 15.58
C ALA A 328 12.85 6.24 14.28
N THR A 329 13.94 5.48 14.36
CA THR A 329 14.63 4.90 13.19
C THR A 329 13.82 3.75 12.61
N LEU A 330 13.29 2.86 13.46
CA LEU A 330 12.47 1.72 13.04
C LEU A 330 11.10 2.17 12.48
N THR A 331 10.44 3.13 13.12
CA THR A 331 9.14 3.67 12.70
C THR A 331 9.29 4.71 11.59
N GLY A 332 10.35 5.53 11.59
CA GLY A 332 10.67 6.43 10.48
C GLY A 332 10.93 5.69 9.17
N ASN A 333 11.59 4.53 9.23
CA ASN A 333 11.71 3.63 8.08
C ASN A 333 10.37 3.00 7.64
N TRP A 334 9.42 2.86 8.57
CA TRP A 334 8.12 2.27 8.29
C TRP A 334 7.15 3.27 7.64
N TYR A 335 7.15 4.52 8.10
CA TYR A 335 6.31 5.60 7.58
C TYR A 335 6.95 6.39 6.42
N GLY A 336 8.27 6.29 6.22
CA GLY A 336 8.96 6.91 5.09
C GLY A 336 8.68 8.41 4.95
N SER A 337 8.15 8.83 3.79
CA SER A 337 7.75 10.23 3.51
C SER A 337 6.70 10.79 4.46
N GLU A 338 5.90 9.92 5.10
CA GLU A 338 4.83 10.30 6.03
C GLU A 338 5.34 10.44 7.48
N TRP A 339 6.59 10.05 7.74
CA TRP A 339 7.20 10.11 9.07
C TRP A 339 7.11 11.49 9.71
N ARG A 340 7.20 12.56 8.90
CA ARG A 340 7.09 13.93 9.42
C ARG A 340 5.74 14.17 10.12
N PHE A 341 4.65 13.68 9.56
CA PHE A 341 3.30 13.86 10.13
C PHE A 341 3.09 12.98 11.35
N VAL A 342 3.54 11.72 11.28
CA VAL A 342 3.44 10.76 12.39
C VAL A 342 4.30 11.18 13.58
N ARG A 343 5.51 11.69 13.33
CA ARG A 343 6.39 12.23 14.37
C ARG A 343 5.75 13.42 15.07
N SER A 344 5.14 14.36 14.34
CA SER A 344 4.43 15.49 14.94
C SER A 344 3.27 15.04 15.83
N TYR A 345 2.52 14.02 15.42
CA TYR A 345 1.46 13.42 16.22
C TYR A 345 2.00 12.76 17.50
N LEU A 346 3.05 11.95 17.40
CA LEU A 346 3.68 11.26 18.53
C LEU A 346 4.29 12.24 19.54
N VAL A 347 4.87 13.36 19.06
CA VAL A 347 5.38 14.43 19.92
C VAL A 347 4.25 15.11 20.68
N GLY A 348 3.11 15.37 20.02
CA GLY A 348 1.92 15.94 20.67
C GLY A 348 1.27 15.00 21.71
N ALA A 349 1.46 13.70 21.54
CA ALA A 349 0.90 12.65 22.39
C ALA A 349 1.84 12.14 23.51
N GLN A 350 2.97 12.80 23.73
CA GLN A 350 3.89 12.41 24.81
C GLN A 350 3.25 12.58 26.19
N SER A 351 3.58 11.65 27.09
CA SER A 351 3.14 11.73 28.49
C SER A 351 3.73 12.97 29.15
N LYS A 352 2.87 13.82 29.70
CA LYS A 352 3.23 15.02 30.44
C LYS A 352 3.17 14.72 31.93
N LEU A 353 4.09 15.28 32.70
CA LEU A 353 4.03 15.23 34.16
C LEU A 353 2.90 16.15 34.61
N GLU A 354 1.90 15.60 35.30
CA GLU A 354 0.77 16.36 35.82
C GLU A 354 0.55 15.92 37.26
N LYS A 355 1.01 16.74 38.21
CA LYS A 355 1.09 16.41 39.63
C LYS A 355 -0.28 16.18 40.28
N ASP A 356 -1.32 16.73 39.66
CA ASP A 356 -2.70 16.66 40.13
C ASP A 356 -3.48 15.50 39.48
N SER A 357 -2.85 14.76 38.55
CA SER A 357 -3.38 13.49 38.04
C SER A 357 -3.16 12.38 39.08
N PRO A 358 -4.12 11.45 39.27
CA PRO A 358 -3.97 10.34 40.21
C PRO A 358 -2.79 9.41 39.89
N THR A 359 -2.22 9.50 38.69
CA THR A 359 -1.03 8.71 38.27
C THR A 359 0.25 9.55 38.17
N GLY A 360 0.19 10.86 38.46
CA GLY A 360 1.31 11.80 38.39
C GLY A 360 1.76 12.17 36.97
N TYR A 361 1.18 11.53 35.95
CA TYR A 361 1.39 11.80 34.54
C TYR A 361 0.04 11.80 33.82
N THR A 362 -0.07 12.55 32.73
CA THR A 362 -1.19 12.49 31.81
C THR A 362 -0.67 12.19 30.42
N ASN A 363 -1.37 11.33 29.72
CA ASN A 363 -1.07 11.03 28.35
C ASN A 363 -2.37 11.16 27.58
N MET A 364 -2.41 12.15 26.69
CA MET A 364 -3.61 12.49 25.93
C MET A 364 -4.24 11.24 25.27
N ILE A 365 -3.44 10.33 24.73
CA ILE A 365 -3.93 9.08 24.11
C ILE A 365 -4.53 8.13 25.17
N VAL A 366 -3.93 8.04 26.36
CA VAL A 366 -4.40 7.17 27.45
C VAL A 366 -5.67 7.73 28.08
N ASP A 367 -5.68 9.02 28.39
CA ASP A 367 -6.76 9.70 29.11
C ASP A 367 -8.03 9.80 28.24
N GLU A 368 -7.88 10.11 26.94
CA GLU A 368 -9.00 10.08 25.99
C GLU A 368 -9.61 8.69 25.85
N THR A 369 -8.80 7.64 25.98
CA THR A 369 -9.30 6.26 25.89
C THR A 369 -10.02 5.83 27.16
N LEU A 370 -9.51 6.23 28.34
CA LEU A 370 -10.22 6.01 29.61
C LEU A 370 -11.57 6.76 29.62
N MET A 371 -11.61 7.97 29.06
CA MET A 371 -12.86 8.73 28.90
C MET A 371 -13.82 8.11 27.88
N ALA A 372 -13.32 7.54 26.79
CA ALA A 372 -14.15 6.92 25.75
C ALA A 372 -14.73 5.56 26.18
N VAL A 373 -14.02 4.83 27.02
CA VAL A 373 -14.41 3.47 27.42
C VAL A 373 -15.41 3.47 28.58
N ARG A 374 -15.53 4.57 29.37
CA ARG A 374 -16.37 4.72 30.60
C ARG A 374 -17.02 3.38 31.01
N PRO A 375 -16.24 2.44 31.54
CA PRO A 375 -16.78 1.14 31.88
C PRO A 375 -17.90 1.38 32.90
N PRO A 376 -19.10 0.80 32.72
CA PRO A 376 -20.12 0.90 33.75
C PRO A 376 -19.53 0.25 35.02
N LEU A 377 -19.56 1.00 36.12
CA LEU A 377 -19.29 0.44 37.45
C LEU A 377 -20.39 -0.53 37.84
#